data_AF-A0A9E2VV54-F1
#
_entry.id   AF-A0A9E2VV54-F1
#
_cell.length_a   1.000
_cell.length_b   1.000
_cell.length_c   1.000
_cell.angle_alpha   90.00
_cell.angle_beta   90.00
_cell.angle_gamma   90.00
#
_symmetry.space_group_name_H-M   'P 1'
#
loop_
_entity.id
_entity.type
_entity.pdbx_description
1 polymer ?
#
loop_
_entity_poly.entity_id
_entity_poly.type
_entity_poly.pdbx_seq_one_letter_code
_entity_poly.pdbx_strand_id
1 'polypeptide(L)'
;MPINILMPALSPTMEKGNLAKWLKKEGDKVKSGDVIAEIETDKATMEVEAVDEGTIAKILVPEGTQDVAVNDVIAVMAGDGEDVKAAGAAALAEAKPEPKSEAKQETRAGAPEQEAAPAKSTPRAPASAPAAAHGNGHDRIFSSPLARRLAKEAGIELA
;
A
#
# COMPACT_ATOMS: atom_id res chain seq x y z
N MET A 1 0.73 29.98 -1.13
CA MET A 1 0.91 28.65 -0.53
C MET A 1 0.95 27.67 -1.68
N PRO A 2 1.81 26.63 -1.61
CA PRO A 2 1.83 25.59 -2.64
C PRO A 2 0.46 24.92 -2.71
N ILE A 3 0.03 24.65 -3.94
CA ILE A 3 -1.24 24.01 -4.26
C ILE A 3 -0.94 22.52 -4.46
N ASN A 4 -1.52 21.68 -3.60
CA ASN A 4 -1.36 20.24 -3.71
C ASN A 4 -2.34 19.71 -4.74
N ILE A 5 -1.82 19.09 -5.80
CA ILE A 5 -2.61 18.36 -6.78
C ILE A 5 -2.87 16.98 -6.18
N LEU A 6 -4.15 16.70 -5.90
CA LEU A 6 -4.60 15.43 -5.37
C LEU A 6 -5.09 14.51 -6.49
N MET A 7 -5.02 13.21 -6.27
CA MET A 7 -5.66 12.21 -7.12
C MET A 7 -7.19 12.40 -7.10
N PRO A 8 -7.83 12.79 -8.22
CA PRO A 8 -9.27 13.04 -8.25
C PRO A 8 -10.07 11.75 -8.19
N ALA A 9 -11.26 11.83 -7.58
CA ALA A 9 -12.25 10.76 -7.66
C ALA A 9 -12.99 10.87 -9.01
N LEU A 10 -12.69 9.97 -9.95
CA LEU A 10 -13.39 9.92 -11.25
C LEU A 10 -14.72 9.16 -11.20
N SER A 11 -14.99 8.48 -10.08
CA SER A 11 -16.25 7.78 -9.82
C SER A 11 -16.58 7.81 -8.32
N PRO A 12 -17.86 7.86 -7.93
CA PRO A 12 -18.28 7.88 -6.52
C PRO A 12 -17.86 6.63 -5.72
N THR A 13 -17.46 5.54 -6.37
CA THR A 13 -16.99 4.31 -5.72
C THR A 13 -15.49 4.05 -5.96
N MET A 14 -14.75 5.03 -6.48
CA MET A 14 -13.32 4.88 -6.75
C MET A 14 -12.51 5.10 -5.49
N GLU A 15 -11.70 4.12 -5.10
CA GLU A 15 -10.77 4.24 -3.97
C GLU A 15 -9.33 4.47 -4.43
N LYS A 16 -8.98 3.97 -5.62
CA LYS A 16 -7.64 4.01 -6.19
C LYS A 16 -7.67 4.10 -7.72
N GLY A 17 -6.64 4.68 -8.30
CA GLY A 17 -6.42 4.81 -9.75
C GLY A 17 -4.96 4.68 -10.13
N ASN A 18 -4.70 4.42 -11.40
CA ASN A 18 -3.35 4.33 -11.93
C ASN A 18 -3.02 5.63 -12.67
N LEU A 19 -1.90 6.27 -12.35
CA LEU A 19 -1.45 7.44 -13.08
C LEU A 19 -0.74 6.97 -14.34
N ALA A 20 -1.46 6.93 -15.47
CA ALA A 20 -0.96 6.35 -16.70
C ALA A 20 0.14 7.20 -17.32
N LYS A 21 -0.09 8.52 -17.42
CA LYS A 21 0.81 9.44 -18.12
C LYS A 21 0.68 10.87 -17.63
N TRP A 22 1.80 11.58 -17.56
CA TRP A 22 1.80 13.03 -17.37
C TRP A 22 1.80 13.76 -18.72
N LEU A 23 0.90 14.73 -18.89
CA LEU A 23 0.84 15.60 -20.07
C LEU A 23 1.61 16.91 -19.84
N LYS A 24 1.85 17.26 -18.58
CA LYS A 24 2.60 18.43 -18.14
C LYS A 24 3.79 18.02 -17.27
N LYS A 25 4.86 18.82 -17.27
CA LYS A 25 6.11 18.52 -16.55
C LYS A 25 6.39 19.55 -15.46
N GLU A 26 7.34 19.22 -14.58
CA GLU A 26 7.88 20.19 -13.62
C GLU A 26 8.38 21.46 -14.33
N GLY A 27 7.90 22.63 -13.91
CA GLY A 27 8.15 23.93 -14.52
C GLY A 27 7.11 24.40 -15.54
N ASP A 28 6.17 23.53 -15.95
CA ASP A 28 5.14 23.91 -16.91
C ASP A 28 4.01 24.71 -16.24
N LYS A 29 3.51 25.71 -16.98
CA LYS A 29 2.31 26.46 -16.61
C LYS A 29 1.05 25.64 -16.93
N VAL A 30 0.14 25.65 -15.97
CA VAL A 30 -1.15 24.97 -16.00
C VAL A 30 -2.23 26.01 -15.72
N LYS A 31 -3.33 25.95 -16.47
CA LYS A 31 -4.52 26.78 -16.26
C LYS A 31 -5.68 25.89 -15.83
N SER A 32 -6.68 26.49 -15.19
CA SER A 32 -7.93 25.77 -14.92
C SER A 32 -8.54 25.25 -16.23
N GLY A 33 -8.87 23.96 -16.27
CA GLY A 33 -9.36 23.24 -17.45
C GLY A 33 -8.26 22.67 -18.37
N ASP A 34 -6.97 22.93 -18.13
CA ASP A 34 -5.90 22.26 -18.88
C ASP A 34 -5.81 20.80 -18.46
N VAL A 35 -5.68 19.88 -19.42
CA VAL A 35 -5.40 18.47 -19.12
C VAL A 35 -3.95 18.31 -18.65
N ILE A 36 -3.77 17.77 -17.44
CA ILE A 36 -2.46 17.62 -16.79
C ILE A 36 -1.93 16.19 -16.79
N ALA A 37 -2.82 15.19 -16.72
CA ALA A 37 -2.45 13.78 -16.64
C ALA A 37 -3.57 12.88 -17.17
N GLU A 38 -3.23 11.66 -17.51
CA GLU A 38 -4.16 10.58 -17.84
C GLU A 38 -4.19 9.58 -16.67
N ILE A 39 -5.39 9.29 -16.16
CA ILE A 39 -5.61 8.25 -15.16
C ILE A 39 -6.25 7.05 -15.84
N GLU A 40 -5.64 5.89 -15.66
CA GLU A 40 -6.21 4.61 -16.02
C GLU A 40 -6.87 3.97 -14.80
N THR A 41 -8.10 3.50 -14.99
CA THR A 41 -8.85 2.71 -14.02
C THR A 41 -9.23 1.37 -14.66
N ASP A 42 -9.71 0.43 -13.87
CA ASP A 42 -10.23 -0.87 -14.37
C ASP A 42 -11.35 -0.71 -15.42
N LYS A 43 -12.03 0.45 -15.44
CA LYS A 43 -13.18 0.68 -16.32
C LYS A 43 -12.89 1.57 -17.52
N ALA A 44 -11.96 2.51 -17.39
CA ALA A 44 -11.67 3.49 -18.42
C ALA A 44 -10.36 4.23 -18.12
N THR A 45 -9.76 4.78 -19.18
CA THR A 45 -8.76 5.83 -19.10
C THR A 45 -9.45 7.17 -19.25
N MET A 46 -9.22 8.09 -18.31
CA MET A 46 -9.80 9.43 -18.31
C MET A 46 -8.72 10.47 -18.14
N GLU A 47 -8.95 11.61 -18.76
CA GLU A 47 -8.09 12.79 -18.69
C GLU A 47 -8.42 13.60 -17.42
N VAL A 48 -7.38 14.03 -16.71
CA VAL A 48 -7.49 14.88 -15.53
C VAL A 48 -7.26 16.32 -15.96
N GLU A 49 -8.27 17.14 -15.77
CA GLU A 49 -8.17 18.59 -15.93
C GLU A 49 -7.71 19.23 -14.63
N ALA A 50 -6.89 20.27 -14.74
CA ALA A 50 -6.50 21.07 -13.59
C ALA A 50 -7.69 21.89 -13.09
N VAL A 51 -7.93 21.81 -11.78
CA VAL A 51 -8.94 22.64 -11.12
C VAL A 51 -8.40 24.06 -10.90
N ASP A 52 -7.14 24.15 -10.49
CA ASP A 52 -6.45 25.39 -10.18
C ASP A 52 -5.44 25.79 -11.27
N GLU A 53 -5.01 27.04 -11.25
CA GLU A 53 -3.97 27.58 -12.13
C GLU A 53 -2.65 27.78 -11.38
N GLY A 54 -1.53 27.62 -12.09
CA GLY A 54 -0.19 27.75 -11.50
C GLY A 54 0.92 27.13 -12.35
N THR A 55 2.05 26.83 -11.72
CA THR A 55 3.20 26.17 -12.35
C THR A 55 3.57 24.89 -11.60
N ILE A 56 3.69 23.75 -12.27
CA ILE A 56 4.03 22.48 -11.61
C ILE A 56 5.40 22.62 -10.95
N ALA A 57 5.45 22.50 -9.63
CA ALA A 57 6.69 22.64 -8.87
C ALA A 57 7.43 21.31 -8.73
N LYS A 58 6.69 20.23 -8.42
CA LYS A 58 7.26 18.89 -8.25
C LYS A 58 6.21 17.84 -8.53
N ILE A 59 6.59 16.79 -9.25
CA ILE A 59 5.80 15.57 -9.39
C ILE A 59 6.27 14.58 -8.32
N LEU A 60 5.34 14.15 -7.47
CA LEU A 60 5.59 13.20 -6.39
C LEU A 60 5.33 11.76 -6.85
N VAL A 61 4.28 11.58 -7.65
CA VAL A 61 3.88 10.29 -8.19
C VAL A 61 4.27 10.23 -9.68
N PRO A 62 5.25 9.38 -10.06
CA PRO A 62 5.68 9.27 -11.45
C PRO A 62 4.60 8.62 -12.32
N GLU A 63 4.70 8.83 -13.63
CA GLU A 63 3.85 8.13 -14.60
C GLU A 63 4.06 6.61 -14.57
N GLY A 64 3.00 5.87 -14.86
CA GLY A 64 2.94 4.42 -14.74
C GLY A 64 2.72 3.91 -13.30
N THR A 65 2.60 4.78 -12.30
CA THR A 65 2.34 4.35 -10.92
C THR A 65 0.93 3.78 -10.78
N GLN A 66 0.83 2.58 -10.22
CA GLN A 66 -0.42 1.86 -10.01
C GLN A 66 -0.94 2.03 -8.58
N ASP A 67 -2.24 1.85 -8.39
CA ASP A 67 -2.89 1.81 -7.07
C ASP A 67 -2.73 3.10 -6.24
N VAL A 68 -2.67 4.26 -6.89
CA VAL A 68 -2.63 5.57 -6.21
C VAL A 68 -3.98 5.86 -5.57
N ALA A 69 -4.01 6.14 -4.27
CA ALA A 69 -5.24 6.37 -3.54
C ALA A 69 -5.91 7.70 -3.93
N VAL A 70 -7.24 7.73 -3.96
CA VAL A 70 -8.00 8.96 -4.17
C VAL A 70 -7.74 9.94 -3.02
N ASN A 71 -7.62 11.23 -3.35
CA ASN A 71 -7.17 12.33 -2.47
C ASN A 71 -5.69 12.27 -2.07
N ASP A 72 -4.89 11.34 -2.57
CA ASP A 72 -3.45 11.33 -2.30
C ASP A 72 -2.72 12.41 -3.11
N VAL A 73 -1.63 12.95 -2.58
CA VAL A 73 -0.90 14.04 -3.23
C VAL A 73 -0.03 13.50 -4.37
N ILE A 74 -0.38 13.84 -5.61
CA ILE A 74 0.33 13.34 -6.80
C ILE A 74 1.38 14.33 -7.32
N ALA A 75 1.14 15.63 -7.13
CA ALA A 75 2.06 16.69 -7.51
C ALA A 75 1.80 17.95 -6.66
N VAL A 76 2.77 18.86 -6.65
CA VAL A 76 2.65 20.18 -6.01
C VAL A 76 2.87 21.24 -7.06
N MET A 77 2.04 22.27 -7.01
CA MET A 77 2.03 23.40 -7.92
C MET A 77 2.31 24.70 -7.15
N ALA A 78 3.05 25.62 -7.75
CA ALA A 78 3.24 26.97 -7.24
C ALA A 78 2.15 27.88 -7.81
N GLY A 79 1.45 28.62 -6.95
CA GLY A 79 0.47 29.64 -7.36
C GLY A 79 1.13 30.88 -7.97
N ASP A 80 0.31 31.79 -8.51
CA ASP A 80 0.79 33.02 -9.14
C ASP A 80 1.66 33.88 -8.22
N GLY A 81 2.89 34.14 -8.65
CA GLY A 81 3.88 34.92 -7.92
C GLY A 81 4.72 34.14 -6.91
N GLU A 82 4.57 32.81 -6.84
CA GLU A 82 5.30 31.95 -5.90
C GLU A 82 6.53 31.27 -6.54
N ASP A 83 7.58 31.06 -5.75
CA ASP A 83 8.84 30.50 -6.22
C ASP A 83 8.72 28.98 -6.41
N VAL A 84 8.66 28.53 -7.67
CA VAL A 84 8.52 27.12 -8.09
C VAL A 84 9.54 26.22 -7.37
N LYS A 85 10.76 26.73 -7.19
CA LYS A 85 11.85 25.98 -6.52
C LYS A 85 11.61 25.81 -5.02
N ALA A 86 11.01 26.80 -4.36
CA ALA A 86 10.69 26.72 -2.94
C ALA A 86 9.53 25.74 -2.70
N ALA A 87 8.49 25.81 -3.52
CA ALA A 87 7.35 24.88 -3.47
C ALA A 87 7.78 23.42 -3.71
N GLY A 88 8.66 23.18 -4.69
CA GLY A 88 9.16 21.84 -4.97
C GLY A 88 10.10 21.30 -3.88
N ALA A 89 10.88 22.16 -3.22
CA ALA A 89 11.73 21.77 -2.10
C ALA A 89 10.91 21.39 -0.85
N ALA A 90 9.81 22.08 -0.58
CA ALA A 90 8.87 21.72 0.48
C ALA A 90 8.25 20.34 0.24
N ALA A 91 7.79 20.08 -0.99
CA ALA A 91 7.24 18.77 -1.37
C ALA A 91 8.23 17.61 -1.16
N LEU A 92 9.52 17.81 -1.48
CA LEU A 92 10.56 16.82 -1.26
C LEU A 92 10.88 16.58 0.23
N ALA A 93 10.72 17.59 1.08
CA ALA A 93 10.91 17.46 2.51
C ALA A 93 9.78 16.67 3.18
N GLU A 94 8.54 16.83 2.68
CA GLU A 94 7.36 16.08 3.16
C GLU A 94 7.27 14.66 2.57
N ALA A 95 7.85 14.42 1.39
CA ALA A 95 7.88 13.09 0.74
C ALA A 95 8.98 12.16 1.25
N LYS A 96 9.88 12.63 2.12
CA LYS A 96 10.92 11.79 2.71
C LYS A 96 10.28 11.00 3.87
N PRO A 97 10.19 9.66 3.79
CA PRO A 97 9.68 8.88 4.89
C PRO A 97 10.62 9.07 6.08
N GLU A 98 10.07 9.53 7.20
CA GLU A 98 10.72 9.30 8.49
C GLU A 98 11.01 7.81 8.58
N PRO A 99 12.27 7.39 8.83
CA PRO A 99 12.53 6.00 9.10
C PRO A 99 11.73 5.66 10.36
N LYS A 100 10.72 4.80 10.22
CA LYS A 100 10.18 4.02 11.33
C LYS A 100 11.35 3.21 11.89
N SER A 101 12.08 3.86 12.80
CA SER A 101 13.10 3.24 13.62
C SER A 101 12.40 2.16 14.42
N GLU A 102 12.74 0.91 14.10
CA GLU A 102 12.63 -0.20 15.04
C GLU A 102 13.14 0.25 16.41
N ALA A 103 12.23 0.36 17.38
CA ALA A 103 12.57 0.31 18.79
C ALA A 103 12.21 -1.10 19.27
N LYS A 104 13.11 -2.02 18.94
CA LYS A 104 13.33 -3.27 19.65
C LYS A 104 13.55 -2.91 21.13
N GLN A 105 12.52 -3.05 21.95
CA GLN A 105 12.64 -2.90 23.40
C GLN A 105 12.78 -4.29 24.01
N GLU A 106 14.00 -4.80 23.93
CA GLU A 106 14.45 -5.91 24.76
C GLU A 106 15.06 -5.33 26.04
N THR A 107 14.87 -6.06 27.14
CA THR A 107 15.55 -5.98 28.45
C THR A 107 15.25 -4.83 29.41
N ARG A 108 14.56 -5.18 30.51
CA ARG A 108 15.16 -5.00 31.85
C ARG A 108 14.64 -6.01 32.88
N ALA A 109 15.60 -6.78 33.42
CA ALA A 109 15.76 -7.26 34.79
C ALA A 109 14.58 -8.05 35.42
N GLY A 110 14.71 -9.31 35.84
CA GLY A 110 15.86 -9.96 36.46
C GLY A 110 15.84 -9.75 37.98
N ALA A 111 15.21 -10.66 38.70
CA ALA A 111 15.55 -10.99 40.09
C ALA A 111 15.09 -12.44 40.39
N PRO A 112 16.00 -13.33 40.83
CA PRO A 112 15.72 -14.72 41.14
C PRO A 112 15.41 -14.89 42.64
N GLU A 113 14.43 -15.72 43.01
CA GLU A 113 14.53 -16.43 44.28
C GLU A 113 13.77 -17.76 44.23
N GLN A 114 14.26 -18.66 45.07
CA GLN A 114 14.35 -20.10 44.94
C GLN A 114 13.15 -20.80 45.61
N GLU A 115 12.92 -22.04 45.16
CA GLU A 115 12.53 -23.19 46.00
C GLU A 115 11.10 -23.28 46.57
N ALA A 116 10.28 -24.15 45.96
CA ALA A 116 9.76 -25.36 46.63
C ALA A 116 8.86 -26.16 45.67
N ALA A 117 9.33 -27.35 45.26
CA ALA A 117 8.43 -28.44 44.94
C ALA A 117 7.90 -29.01 46.29
N PRO A 118 6.64 -29.48 46.39
CA PRO A 118 6.35 -30.81 45.86
C PRO A 118 4.96 -31.01 45.23
N ALA A 119 4.98 -31.76 44.13
CA ALA A 119 4.09 -32.85 43.72
C ALA A 119 2.58 -32.88 44.07
N LYS A 120 1.81 -33.14 43.00
CA LYS A 120 0.49 -33.81 42.86
C LYS A 120 -0.74 -32.91 42.87
N SER A 121 -1.32 -32.68 41.68
CA SER A 121 -2.71 -33.00 41.33
C SER A 121 -2.97 -32.76 39.83
N THR A 122 -3.35 -33.84 39.13
CA THR A 122 -4.04 -33.96 37.83
C THR A 122 -4.49 -32.70 37.06
N PRO A 123 -4.22 -32.62 35.73
CA PRO A 123 -5.11 -31.95 34.80
C PRO A 123 -6.09 -32.96 34.15
N ARG A 124 -7.37 -32.80 34.45
CA ARG A 124 -8.49 -33.36 33.68
C ARG A 124 -8.89 -32.33 32.63
N ALA A 125 -8.69 -32.65 31.35
CA ALA A 125 -9.34 -31.98 30.24
C ALA A 125 -9.96 -33.06 29.32
N PRO A 126 -11.30 -33.10 29.15
CA PRO A 126 -11.95 -34.01 28.22
C PRO A 126 -12.07 -33.40 26.82
N ALA A 127 -11.71 -34.24 25.84
CA ALA A 127 -12.23 -34.41 24.48
C ALA A 127 -13.03 -33.29 23.78
N SER A 128 -12.62 -32.99 22.54
CA SER A 128 -13.48 -33.15 21.34
C SER A 128 -12.62 -33.17 20.07
N ALA A 129 -12.53 -34.35 19.46
CA ALA A 129 -12.16 -34.53 18.06
C ALA A 129 -13.38 -34.22 17.15
N PRO A 130 -13.14 -34.02 15.85
CA PRO A 130 -13.89 -34.76 14.84
C PRO A 130 -12.88 -35.55 14.00
N ALA A 131 -12.90 -36.88 14.09
CA ALA A 131 -13.76 -37.76 13.28
C ALA A 131 -13.42 -37.69 11.78
N ALA A 132 -12.62 -38.67 11.36
CA ALA A 132 -12.42 -39.05 9.98
C ALA A 132 -13.75 -39.38 9.30
N ALA A 133 -13.89 -38.98 8.03
CA ALA A 133 -14.79 -39.62 7.10
C ALA A 133 -13.95 -40.10 5.90
N HIS A 134 -13.71 -41.41 5.86
CA HIS A 134 -13.17 -42.11 4.71
C HIS A 134 -14.17 -42.07 3.54
N GLY A 135 -13.67 -41.94 2.32
CA GLY A 135 -14.44 -42.06 1.10
C GLY A 135 -13.61 -42.57 -0.07
N ASN A 136 -13.39 -43.89 -0.10
CA ASN A 136 -13.08 -44.77 -1.23
C ASN A 136 -12.18 -44.30 -2.39
N GLY A 137 -11.04 -45.00 -2.53
CA GLY A 137 -10.57 -45.50 -3.83
C GLY A 137 -9.74 -44.54 -4.67
N HIS A 138 -8.44 -44.80 -4.69
CA HIS A 138 -7.36 -44.09 -5.39
C HIS A 138 -6.90 -42.80 -4.69
N ASP A 139 -5.68 -42.87 -4.15
CA ASP A 139 -4.91 -41.84 -3.45
C ASP A 139 -4.66 -40.62 -4.36
N ARG A 140 -5.66 -39.76 -4.53
CA ARG A 140 -5.56 -38.52 -5.31
C ARG A 140 -5.96 -37.35 -4.43
N ILE A 141 -4.99 -36.52 -4.09
CA ILE A 141 -5.25 -35.30 -3.32
C ILE A 141 -5.90 -34.25 -4.25
N PHE A 142 -7.11 -33.81 -3.88
CA PHE A 142 -7.79 -32.70 -4.54
C PHE A 142 -7.20 -31.36 -4.09
N SER A 143 -6.15 -30.92 -4.77
CA SER A 143 -5.55 -29.58 -4.56
C SER A 143 -5.89 -28.62 -5.71
N SER A 144 -6.17 -27.36 -5.34
CA SER A 144 -6.36 -26.26 -6.29
C SER A 144 -5.05 -25.90 -7.03
N PRO A 145 -5.09 -25.25 -8.21
CA PRO A 145 -3.89 -24.92 -8.98
C PRO A 145 -2.86 -24.09 -8.21
N LEU A 146 -3.32 -23.15 -7.38
CA LEU A 146 -2.47 -22.32 -6.53
C LEU A 146 -1.78 -23.16 -5.44
N ALA A 147 -2.51 -24.06 -4.80
CA ALA A 147 -1.97 -24.94 -3.76
C ALA A 147 -0.87 -25.87 -4.31
N ARG A 148 -1.04 -26.38 -5.54
CA ARG A 148 0.02 -27.18 -6.21
C ARG A 148 1.26 -26.36 -6.51
N ARG A 149 1.09 -25.11 -6.95
CA ARG A 149 2.22 -24.20 -7.22
C ARG A 149 3.02 -23.92 -5.95
N LEU A 150 2.33 -23.59 -4.86
CA LEU A 150 2.95 -23.32 -3.56
C LEU A 150 3.64 -24.56 -2.97
N ALA A 151 3.02 -25.74 -3.11
CA ALA A 151 3.63 -26.99 -2.66
C ALA A 151 4.94 -27.30 -3.38
N LYS A 152 5.01 -27.03 -4.70
CA LYS A 152 6.24 -27.18 -5.49
C LYS A 152 7.34 -26.21 -5.06
N GLU A 153 6.99 -24.95 -4.77
CA GLU A 153 7.94 -23.94 -4.27
C GLU A 153 8.44 -24.28 -2.85
N ALA A 154 7.59 -24.90 -2.04
CA ALA A 154 7.92 -25.34 -0.68
C ALA A 154 8.57 -26.75 -0.61
N GLY A 155 8.71 -27.46 -1.73
CA GLY A 155 9.25 -28.81 -1.77
C GLY A 155 8.36 -29.87 -1.09
N ILE A 156 7.05 -29.63 -1.05
CA ILE A 156 6.05 -30.52 -0.45
C ILE A 156 5.40 -31.35 -1.56
N GLU A 157 5.49 -32.67 -1.47
CA GLU A 157 4.86 -33.59 -2.41
C GLU A 157 3.37 -33.77 -2.12
N LEU A 158 2.54 -33.62 -3.15
CA LEU A 158 1.09 -33.85 -3.11
C LEU A 158 0.81 -35.08 -3.99
N ALA A 159 0.59 -36.24 -3.33
CA ALA A 159 0.28 -37.52 -3.95
C ALA A 159 -0.99 -37.49 -4.83
#